data_AF-A0A354MWG0-F1
#
_entry.id   AF-A0A354MWG0-F1
#
_cell.length_a   1.000
_cell.length_b   1.000
_cell.length_c   1.000
_cell.angle_alpha   90.00
_cell.angle_beta   90.00
_cell.angle_gamma   90.00
#
_symmetry.space_group_name_H-M   'P 1'
#
loop_
_entity.id
_entity.type
_entity.pdbx_description
1 polymer ?
#
loop_
_entity_poly.entity_id
_entity_poly.type
_entity_poly.pdbx_seq_one_letter_code
_entity_poly.pdbx_strand_id
1 'polypeptide(L)'
;MTAFSVLGRLVFAPIPGFKPVTAMTVISGIALGGEASFIVGSMSALVSNIFFGQGPWTPFQMFVWGLLGFLSGVVFRKTCRPNRLVLSLFGVLGGVLYSLLMDIWTTLSFDGTFLLSRYLANVAASLPFMAVYAVSNVIFLLLLARPFLEKLGRIKTKYGIFRTEDSEN
;
A
#
# COMPACT_ATOMS: atom_id res chain seq x y z
N MET A 1 -4.28 -5.36 -11.17
CA MET A 1 -3.73 -5.28 -9.79
C MET A 1 -4.79 -4.93 -8.76
N THR A 2 -5.59 -3.88 -8.97
CA THR A 2 -6.69 -3.46 -8.06
C THR A 2 -7.65 -4.59 -7.69
N ALA A 3 -8.12 -5.38 -8.68
CA ALA A 3 -9.01 -6.51 -8.41
C ALA A 3 -8.41 -7.54 -7.43
N PHE A 4 -7.12 -7.91 -7.59
CA PHE A 4 -6.43 -8.81 -6.67
C PHE A 4 -6.27 -8.20 -5.27
N SER A 5 -6.01 -6.90 -5.18
CA SER A 5 -5.93 -6.18 -3.91
C SER A 5 -7.26 -6.20 -3.16
N VAL A 6 -8.36 -5.91 -3.85
CA VAL A 6 -9.72 -5.96 -3.30
C VAL A 6 -10.07 -7.39 -2.87
N LEU A 7 -9.85 -8.38 -3.72
CA LEU A 7 -10.08 -9.80 -3.40
C LEU A 7 -9.28 -10.23 -2.17
N GLY A 8 -8.00 -9.88 -2.11
CA GLY A 8 -7.17 -10.16 -0.95
C GLY A 8 -7.74 -9.54 0.33
N ARG A 9 -8.19 -8.27 0.26
CA ARG A 9 -8.83 -7.63 1.41
C ARG A 9 -10.14 -8.31 1.84
N LEU A 10 -10.91 -8.86 0.90
CA LEU A 10 -12.15 -9.59 1.18
C LEU A 10 -11.87 -10.97 1.79
N VAL A 11 -10.92 -11.72 1.25
CA VAL A 11 -10.54 -13.05 1.77
C VAL A 11 -9.97 -12.95 3.19
N PHE A 12 -9.15 -11.93 3.44
CA PHE A 12 -8.59 -11.68 4.77
C PHE A 12 -9.44 -10.76 5.64
N ALA A 13 -10.71 -10.53 5.28
CA ALA A 13 -11.66 -9.78 6.12
C ALA A 13 -11.74 -10.30 7.57
N PRO A 14 -11.73 -11.62 7.84
CA PRO A 14 -11.83 -12.15 9.19
C PRO A 14 -10.59 -11.91 10.07
N ILE A 15 -9.44 -11.53 9.48
CA ILE A 15 -8.18 -11.32 10.21
C ILE A 15 -7.86 -9.82 10.25
N PRO A 16 -8.12 -9.14 11.39
CA PRO A 16 -7.85 -7.71 11.53
C PRO A 16 -6.37 -7.41 11.27
N GLY A 17 -6.09 -6.35 10.50
CA GLY A 17 -4.73 -5.88 10.21
C GLY A 17 -3.95 -6.69 9.17
N PHE A 18 -4.34 -7.92 8.85
CA PHE A 18 -3.62 -8.78 7.92
C PHE A 18 -4.16 -8.66 6.50
N LYS A 19 -3.77 -7.61 5.75
CA LYS A 19 -4.33 -7.32 4.42
C LYS A 19 -3.22 -7.16 3.37
N PRO A 20 -3.30 -7.85 2.21
CA PRO A 20 -2.28 -7.77 1.17
C PRO A 20 -2.37 -6.48 0.31
N VAL A 21 -3.21 -5.51 0.69
CA VAL A 21 -3.46 -4.29 -0.10
C VAL A 21 -2.17 -3.51 -0.35
N THR A 22 -1.42 -3.21 0.72
CA THR A 22 -0.14 -2.48 0.63
C THR A 22 0.89 -3.26 -0.20
N ALA A 23 0.94 -4.58 -0.07
CA ALA A 23 1.86 -5.39 -0.87
C ALA A 23 1.52 -5.28 -2.36
N MET A 24 0.24 -5.35 -2.73
CA MET A 24 -0.20 -5.23 -4.12
C MET A 24 0.04 -3.85 -4.70
N THR A 25 -0.13 -2.77 -3.92
CA THR A 25 0.17 -1.40 -4.38
C THR A 25 1.67 -1.20 -4.58
N VAL A 26 2.49 -1.69 -3.66
CA VAL A 26 3.96 -1.60 -3.76
C VAL A 26 4.49 -2.40 -4.95
N ILE A 27 4.01 -3.63 -5.16
CA ILE A 27 4.40 -4.43 -6.32
C ILE A 27 3.99 -3.74 -7.62
N SER A 28 2.82 -3.11 -7.64
CA SER A 28 2.38 -2.31 -8.79
C SER A 28 3.32 -1.12 -9.03
N GLY A 29 3.85 -0.51 -7.96
CA GLY A 29 4.79 0.62 -8.06
C GLY A 29 6.12 0.21 -8.66
N ILE A 30 6.66 -0.92 -8.21
CA ILE A 30 7.90 -1.49 -8.73
C ILE A 30 7.75 -1.89 -10.22
N ALA A 31 6.62 -2.48 -10.60
CA ALA A 31 6.44 -3.01 -11.96
C ALA A 31 5.97 -1.98 -12.99
N LEU A 32 5.07 -1.07 -12.60
CA LEU A 32 4.32 -0.18 -13.50
C LEU A 32 4.63 1.31 -13.25
N GLY A 33 5.36 1.65 -12.18
CA GLY A 33 5.70 3.03 -11.80
C GLY A 33 4.82 3.63 -10.71
N GLY A 34 5.25 4.80 -10.22
CA GLY A 34 4.61 5.49 -9.09
C GLY A 34 3.18 5.94 -9.37
N GLU A 35 2.91 6.51 -10.54
CA GLU A 35 1.59 7.03 -10.90
C GLU A 35 0.56 5.90 -11.03
N ALA A 36 0.92 4.83 -11.75
CA ALA A 36 0.07 3.66 -11.91
C ALA A 36 -0.27 3.02 -10.55
N SER A 37 0.70 2.94 -9.64
CA SER A 37 0.48 2.40 -8.30
C SER A 37 -0.31 3.30 -7.37
N PHE A 38 -0.20 4.63 -7.52
CA PHE A 38 -1.07 5.58 -6.83
C PHE A 38 -2.54 5.31 -7.18
N ILE A 39 -2.85 5.16 -8.47
CA ILE A 39 -4.20 4.85 -8.95
C ILE A 39 -4.65 3.49 -8.43
N VAL A 40 -3.79 2.46 -8.50
CA VAL A 40 -4.12 1.12 -7.98
C VAL A 40 -4.42 1.17 -6.48
N GLY A 41 -3.67 1.93 -5.67
CA GLY A 41 -3.91 2.08 -4.24
C GLY A 41 -5.21 2.81 -3.92
N SER A 42 -5.41 3.96 -4.55
CA SER A 42 -6.64 4.76 -4.41
C SER A 42 -7.88 3.97 -4.82
N MET A 43 -7.83 3.30 -5.97
CA MET A 43 -8.96 2.47 -6.42
C MET A 43 -9.17 1.23 -5.55
N SER A 44 -8.11 0.65 -4.98
CA SER A 44 -8.25 -0.48 -4.06
C SER A 44 -8.98 -0.07 -2.78
N ALA A 45 -8.67 1.11 -2.22
CA ALA A 45 -9.42 1.68 -1.11
C ALA A 45 -10.90 1.87 -1.49
N LEU A 46 -11.15 2.61 -2.56
CA LEU A 46 -12.50 2.98 -2.98
C LEU A 46 -13.36 1.75 -3.24
N VAL A 47 -12.91 0.84 -4.11
CA VAL A 47 -13.69 -0.34 -4.51
C VAL A 47 -13.89 -1.28 -3.33
N SER A 48 -12.86 -1.51 -2.52
CA SER A 48 -13.03 -2.41 -1.40
C SER A 48 -13.98 -1.85 -0.33
N ASN A 49 -13.98 -0.54 -0.12
CA ASN A 49 -14.91 0.09 0.81
C ASN A 49 -16.36 0.09 0.30
N ILE A 50 -16.64 -0.23 -0.97
CA ILE A 50 -18.02 -0.50 -1.40
C ILE A 50 -18.57 -1.73 -0.67
N PHE A 51 -17.73 -2.74 -0.41
CA PHE A 51 -18.11 -3.95 0.32
C PHE A 51 -18.06 -3.79 1.84
N PHE A 52 -17.09 -3.03 2.36
CA PHE A 52 -16.89 -2.84 3.79
C PHE A 52 -17.64 -1.64 4.39
N GLY A 53 -18.28 -0.82 3.55
CA GLY A 53 -18.87 0.45 3.94
C GLY A 53 -17.95 1.64 3.61
N GLN A 54 -18.58 2.67 3.02
CA GLN A 54 -17.94 3.95 2.74
C GLN A 54 -18.09 4.88 3.94
N GLY A 55 -17.12 5.74 4.12
CA GLY A 55 -17.19 6.78 5.14
C GLY A 55 -16.10 7.81 4.98
N PRO A 56 -16.08 8.84 5.83
CA PRO A 56 -15.15 9.96 5.73
C PRO A 56 -13.66 9.57 5.85
N TRP A 57 -13.35 8.37 6.34
CA TRP A 57 -12.00 7.79 6.33
C TRP A 57 -11.52 7.30 4.95
N THR A 58 -12.43 7.12 3.99
CA THR A 58 -12.09 6.53 2.69
C THR A 58 -11.12 7.39 1.89
N PRO A 59 -11.32 8.72 1.76
CA PRO A 59 -10.33 9.57 1.10
C PRO A 59 -8.93 9.49 1.73
N PHE A 60 -8.85 9.35 3.05
CA PHE A 60 -7.57 9.12 3.74
C PHE A 60 -6.97 7.77 3.37
N GLN A 61 -7.75 6.68 3.35
CA GLN A 61 -7.26 5.37 2.91
C GLN A 61 -6.78 5.39 1.45
N MET A 62 -7.52 6.07 0.58
CA MET A 62 -7.13 6.26 -0.82
C MET A 62 -5.79 6.98 -0.91
N PHE A 63 -5.66 8.11 -0.20
CA PHE A 63 -4.43 8.90 -0.19
C PHE A 63 -3.25 8.11 0.37
N VAL A 64 -3.43 7.42 1.50
CA VAL A 64 -2.35 6.68 2.17
C VAL A 64 -1.86 5.51 1.31
N TRP A 65 -2.75 4.63 0.83
CA TRP A 65 -2.31 3.51 -0.03
C TRP A 65 -1.83 3.98 -1.39
N GLY A 66 -2.41 5.06 -1.92
CA GLY A 66 -1.94 5.71 -3.13
C GLY A 66 -0.51 6.23 -2.96
N LEU A 67 -0.25 6.99 -1.89
CA LEU A 67 1.05 7.56 -1.57
C LEU A 67 2.11 6.48 -1.32
N LEU A 68 1.77 5.43 -0.56
CA LEU A 68 2.68 4.28 -0.36
C LEU A 68 3.03 3.58 -1.68
N GLY A 69 2.05 3.40 -2.56
CA GLY A 69 2.28 2.91 -3.92
C GLY A 69 3.23 3.84 -4.69
N PHE A 70 2.91 5.13 -4.75
CA PHE A 70 3.72 6.14 -5.44
C PHE A 70 5.18 6.15 -4.96
N LEU A 71 5.39 6.23 -3.64
CA LEU A 71 6.71 6.20 -3.03
C LEU A 71 7.48 4.94 -3.39
N SER A 72 6.81 3.78 -3.47
CA SER A 72 7.47 2.56 -3.90
C SER A 72 7.94 2.64 -5.35
N GLY A 73 7.14 3.22 -6.25
CA GLY A 73 7.52 3.40 -7.65
C GLY A 73 8.67 4.39 -7.83
N VAL A 74 8.77 5.41 -6.97
CA VAL A 74 9.90 6.35 -6.95
C VAL A 74 11.17 5.67 -6.42
N VAL A 75 11.08 5.00 -5.26
CA VAL A 75 12.22 4.33 -4.61
C VAL A 75 12.79 3.21 -5.47
N PHE A 76 11.93 2.42 -6.12
CA PHE A 76 12.33 1.28 -6.94
C PHE A 76 12.41 1.58 -8.44
N ARG A 77 12.33 2.86 -8.86
CA ARG A 77 12.34 3.26 -10.28
C ARG A 77 13.47 2.63 -11.09
N LYS A 78 14.67 2.54 -10.51
CA LYS A 78 15.87 1.98 -11.16
C LYS A 78 16.08 0.49 -10.92
N THR A 79 15.23 -0.15 -10.11
CA THR A 79 15.45 -1.52 -9.62
C THR A 79 14.31 -2.44 -10.02
N CYS A 80 14.54 -3.27 -11.04
CA CYS A 80 13.57 -4.29 -11.46
C CYS A 80 13.50 -5.51 -10.53
N ARG A 81 14.51 -5.72 -9.68
CA ARG A 81 14.58 -6.82 -8.70
C ARG A 81 15.03 -6.31 -7.35
N PRO A 82 14.12 -5.79 -6.52
CA PRO A 82 14.48 -5.23 -5.23
C PRO A 82 14.99 -6.30 -4.27
N ASN A 83 16.03 -5.96 -3.50
CA ASN A 83 16.56 -6.84 -2.47
C ASN A 83 15.51 -7.08 -1.37
N ARG A 84 15.46 -8.30 -0.83
CA ARG A 84 14.51 -8.69 0.22
C ARG A 84 14.57 -7.75 1.43
N LEU A 85 15.77 -7.30 1.80
CA LEU A 85 15.96 -6.35 2.90
C LEU A 85 15.27 -5.01 2.66
N VAL A 86 15.41 -4.45 1.44
CA VAL A 86 14.78 -3.16 1.09
C VAL A 86 13.26 -3.30 1.04
N LEU A 87 12.76 -4.45 0.54
CA LEU A 87 11.33 -4.76 0.56
C LEU A 87 10.76 -4.86 1.98
N SER A 88 11.48 -5.52 2.88
CA SER A 88 11.07 -5.65 4.28
C SER A 88 11.05 -4.29 4.97
N LEU A 89 12.10 -3.47 4.78
CA LEU A 89 12.13 -2.11 5.32
C LEU A 89 10.95 -1.28 4.80
N PHE A 90 10.67 -1.36 3.50
CA PHE A 90 9.54 -0.66 2.91
C PHE A 90 8.19 -1.18 3.43
N GLY A 91 8.07 -2.49 3.69
CA GLY A 91 6.88 -3.10 4.29
C GLY A 91 6.61 -2.60 5.71
N VAL A 92 7.66 -2.53 6.54
CA VAL A 92 7.59 -1.97 7.89
C VAL A 92 7.20 -0.49 7.83
N LEU A 93 7.91 0.31 7.03
CA LEU A 93 7.61 1.72 6.83
C LEU A 93 6.18 1.94 6.33
N GLY A 94 5.72 1.13 5.39
CA GLY A 94 4.36 1.20 4.88
C GLY A 94 3.30 0.87 5.93
N GLY A 95 3.57 -0.08 6.83
CA GLY A 95 2.67 -0.38 7.96
C GLY A 95 2.59 0.75 8.98
N VAL A 96 3.75 1.31 9.34
CA VAL A 96 3.86 2.44 10.26
C VAL A 96 3.19 3.69 9.68
N LEU A 97 3.55 4.07 8.46
CA LEU A 97 2.96 5.22 7.77
C LEU A 97 1.45 5.08 7.60
N TYR A 98 0.97 3.87 7.29
CA TYR A 98 -0.47 3.63 7.20
C TYR A 98 -1.16 3.86 8.54
N SER A 99 -0.62 3.31 9.64
CA SER A 99 -1.18 3.51 10.98
C SER A 99 -1.20 4.98 11.37
N LEU A 100 -0.06 5.67 11.27
CA LEU A 100 0.06 7.07 11.68
C LEU A 100 -0.89 7.99 10.92
N LEU A 101 -0.99 7.84 9.60
CA LEU A 101 -1.87 8.67 8.79
C LEU A 101 -3.36 8.37 9.04
N MET A 102 -3.70 7.12 9.35
CA MET A 102 -5.06 6.75 9.76
C MET A 102 -5.40 7.24 11.18
N ASP A 103 -4.40 7.36 12.06
CA ASP A 103 -4.58 7.91 13.41
C ASP A 103 -4.86 9.43 13.39
N ILE A 104 -4.37 10.15 12.36
CA ILE A 104 -4.74 11.55 12.11
C ILE A 104 -6.25 11.64 11.86
N TRP A 105 -6.78 10.81 10.94
CA TRP A 105 -8.21 10.75 10.67
C TRP A 105 -8.99 10.40 11.94
N THR A 106 -8.55 9.37 12.65
CA THR A 106 -9.22 8.89 13.87
C THR A 106 -9.34 10.02 14.89
N THR A 107 -8.25 10.76 15.12
CA THR A 107 -8.24 11.93 16.02
C THR A 107 -9.21 13.02 15.55
N LEU A 108 -9.23 13.33 14.26
CA LEU A 108 -10.11 14.36 13.69
C LEU A 108 -11.59 13.95 13.77
N SER A 109 -11.88 12.65 13.66
CA SER A 109 -13.25 12.13 13.66
C SER A 109 -13.95 12.19 15.02
N PHE A 110 -13.19 12.22 16.13
CA PHE A 110 -13.76 12.21 17.48
C PHE A 110 -14.36 13.55 17.90
N ASP A 111 -13.64 14.66 17.68
CA ASP A 111 -14.02 15.99 18.21
C ASP A 111 -14.00 17.11 17.15
N GLY A 112 -13.68 16.81 15.88
CA GLY A 112 -13.55 17.80 14.81
C GLY A 112 -12.37 18.77 14.97
N THR A 113 -11.55 18.62 16.03
CA THR A 113 -10.38 19.45 16.33
C THR A 113 -9.13 18.59 16.43
N PHE A 114 -8.00 19.11 15.96
CA PHE A 114 -6.72 18.40 16.02
C PHE A 114 -5.96 18.76 17.30
N LEU A 115 -6.04 17.89 18.32
CA LEU A 115 -5.22 17.99 19.53
C LEU A 115 -4.05 17.01 19.47
N LEU A 116 -2.82 17.54 19.59
CA LEU A 116 -1.59 16.73 19.54
C LEU A 116 -1.51 15.69 20.67
N SER A 117 -2.01 16.03 21.86
CA SER A 117 -2.07 15.11 23.02
C SER A 117 -2.95 13.89 22.77
N ARG A 118 -4.08 14.07 22.07
CA ARG A 118 -4.99 12.98 21.70
C ARG A 118 -4.45 12.15 20.56
N TYR A 119 -3.80 12.78 19.59
CA TYR A 119 -3.11 12.07 18.53
C TYR A 119 -2.06 11.11 19.11
N LEU A 120 -1.22 11.57 20.04
CA LEU A 120 -0.24 10.72 20.72
C LEU A 120 -0.89 9.58 21.51
N ALA A 121 -2.03 9.83 22.16
CA ALA A 121 -2.78 8.78 22.85
C ALA A 121 -3.35 7.73 21.88
N ASN A 122 -3.87 8.17 20.73
CA ASN A 122 -4.36 7.27 19.68
C ASN A 122 -3.23 6.45 19.07
N VAL A 123 -2.08 7.07 18.80
CA VAL A 123 -0.88 6.36 18.33
C VAL A 123 -0.42 5.32 19.35
N ALA A 124 -0.44 5.64 20.65
CA ALA A 124 -0.10 4.68 21.70
C ALA A 124 -1.07 3.49 21.75
N ALA A 125 -2.37 3.75 21.57
CA ALA A 125 -3.39 2.70 21.51
C ALA A 125 -3.32 1.87 20.22
N SER A 126 -2.87 2.45 19.11
CA SER A 126 -2.78 1.78 17.81
C SER A 126 -1.48 0.99 17.62
N LEU A 127 -0.50 1.09 18.53
CA LEU A 127 0.79 0.37 18.46
C LEU A 127 0.66 -1.14 18.17
N PRO A 128 -0.25 -1.91 18.81
CA PRO A 128 -0.40 -3.34 18.52
C PRO A 128 -0.87 -3.57 17.07
N PHE A 129 -1.80 -2.75 16.58
CA PHE A 129 -2.28 -2.82 15.20
C PHE A 129 -1.19 -2.39 14.21
N MET A 130 -0.41 -1.37 14.54
CA MET A 130 0.73 -0.93 13.74
C MET A 130 1.75 -2.06 13.55
N ALA A 131 2.04 -2.82 14.62
CA ALA A 131 2.91 -3.98 14.54
C ALA A 131 2.34 -5.06 13.61
N VAL A 132 1.03 -5.37 13.71
CA VAL A 132 0.36 -6.31 12.81
C VAL A 132 0.42 -5.84 11.36
N TYR A 133 0.17 -4.56 11.08
CA TYR A 133 0.27 -4.00 9.73
C TYR A 133 1.70 -4.11 9.18
N ALA A 134 2.71 -3.77 9.97
CA ALA A 134 4.11 -3.87 9.57
C ALA A 134 4.50 -5.32 9.24
N VAL A 135 4.19 -6.27 10.14
CA VAL A 135 4.52 -7.69 9.95
C VAL A 135 3.75 -8.27 8.75
N SER A 136 2.45 -7.99 8.64
CA SER A 136 1.61 -8.41 7.52
C SER A 136 2.20 -7.95 6.19
N ASN A 137 2.52 -6.65 6.07
CA ASN A 137 3.06 -6.08 4.84
C ASN A 137 4.38 -6.74 4.45
N VAL A 138 5.28 -6.97 5.40
CA VAL A 138 6.56 -7.65 5.14
C VAL A 138 6.32 -9.07 4.62
N ILE A 139 5.47 -9.85 5.29
CA ILE A 139 5.18 -11.23 4.89
C ILE A 139 4.62 -11.27 3.47
N PHE A 140 3.60 -10.46 3.18
CA PHE A 140 3.00 -10.42 1.86
C PHE A 140 3.95 -9.92 0.79
N LEU A 141 4.78 -8.91 1.07
CA LEU A 141 5.77 -8.42 0.11
C LEU A 141 6.80 -9.49 -0.22
N LEU A 142 7.35 -10.17 0.78
CA LEU A 142 8.36 -11.21 0.55
C LEU A 142 7.79 -12.41 -0.22
N LEU A 143 6.52 -12.77 0.03
CA LEU A 143 5.85 -13.89 -0.62
C LEU A 143 5.36 -13.56 -2.03
N LEU A 144 4.71 -12.40 -2.21
CA LEU A 144 4.02 -12.05 -3.45
C LEU A 144 4.90 -11.27 -4.43
N ALA A 145 5.92 -10.51 -3.98
CA ALA A 145 6.65 -9.64 -4.89
C ALA A 145 7.37 -10.43 -5.99
N ARG A 146 8.06 -11.51 -5.65
CA ARG A 146 8.77 -12.32 -6.66
C ARG A 146 7.82 -12.88 -7.74
N PRO A 147 6.76 -13.67 -7.42
CA PRO A 147 5.90 -14.26 -8.44
C PRO A 147 5.13 -13.21 -9.25
N PHE A 148 4.70 -12.10 -8.64
CA PHE A 148 3.99 -11.06 -9.37
C PHE A 148 4.92 -10.21 -10.25
N LEU A 149 6.11 -9.84 -9.78
CA LEU A 149 7.08 -9.09 -10.59
C LEU A 149 7.55 -9.90 -11.80
N GLU A 150 7.78 -11.22 -11.65
CA GLU A 150 8.15 -12.09 -12.77
C GLU A 150 7.02 -12.18 -13.81
N LYS A 151 5.76 -12.32 -13.38
CA LYS A 151 4.60 -12.37 -14.29
C LYS A 151 4.33 -11.03 -14.97
N LEU A 152 4.38 -9.93 -14.21
CA LEU A 152 4.19 -8.57 -14.75
C LEU A 152 5.30 -8.20 -15.72
N GLY A 153 6.56 -8.56 -15.41
CA GLY A 153 7.69 -8.38 -16.33
C GLY A 153 7.49 -9.11 -17.65
N ARG A 154 7.03 -10.37 -17.62
CA ARG A 154 6.72 -11.13 -18.84
C ARG A 154 5.61 -10.47 -19.67
N ILE A 155 4.55 -9.97 -19.04
CA ILE A 155 3.45 -9.27 -19.72
C ILE A 155 3.98 -7.96 -20.34
N LYS A 156 4.79 -7.21 -19.59
CA LYS A 156 5.41 -5.96 -20.06
C LYS A 156 6.22 -6.19 -21.33
N THR A 157 7.11 -7.19 -21.32
CA THR A 157 7.94 -7.54 -22.48
C THR A 157 7.10 -8.06 -23.65
N LYS A 158 6.10 -8.92 -23.39
CA LYS A 158 5.29 -9.55 -24.44
C LYS A 158 4.40 -8.54 -25.18
N TYR A 159 3.81 -7.59 -24.47
CA TYR A 159 2.84 -6.65 -25.03
C TYR A 159 3.43 -5.25 -25.29
N GLY A 160 4.70 -5.02 -24.99
CA GLY A 160 5.37 -3.72 -25.20
C GLY A 160 4.78 -2.56 -24.38
N ILE A 161 4.03 -2.87 -23.32
CA ILE A 161 3.32 -1.88 -22.52
C ILE A 161 4.37 -1.17 -21.65
N PHE A 162 4.53 0.14 -21.82
CA PHE A 162 5.64 0.96 -21.29
C PHE A 162 6.99 0.67 -21.96
N ARG A 163 7.14 1.13 -23.21
CA ARG A 163 8.42 1.44 -23.82
C ARG A 163 9.04 2.57 -23.00
N THR A 164 9.97 2.25 -22.09
CA THR A 164 10.76 3.28 -21.43
C THR A 164 11.59 3.96 -22.50
N GLU A 165 11.44 5.27 -22.61
CA GLU A 165 12.31 6.20 -23.35
C GLU A 165 13.71 6.24 -22.71
N ASP A 166 14.36 5.09 -22.53
CA ASP A 166 15.76 5.00 -22.09
C ASP A 166 16.69 4.78 -23.31
N SER A 167 16.25 5.22 -24.50
CA SER A 167 17.07 5.30 -25.71
C SER A 167 17.31 6.75 -26.11
N GLU A 168 17.72 7.60 -25.17
CA GLU A 168 18.30 8.92 -25.44
C GLU A 168 19.10 9.41 -24.21
N ASN A 169 20.30 8.86 -24.06
CA ASN A 169 21.57 9.55 -23.73
C ASN A 169 22.68 8.55 -23.42
#